data_AF-A0A1E4L421-F1
#
_entry.id   AF-A0A1E4L421-F1
#
_cell.length_a   1.000
_cell.length_b   1.000
_cell.length_c   1.000
_cell.angle_alpha   90.00
_cell.angle_beta   90.00
_cell.angle_gamma   90.00
#
_symmetry.space_group_name_H-M   'P 1'
#
loop_
_entity.id
_entity.type
_entity.pdbx_description
1 polymer ?
#
loop_
_entity_poly.entity_id
_entity_poly.type
_entity_poly.pdbx_seq_one_letter_code
_entity_poly.pdbx_strand_id
1 'polypeptide(L)'
;MPDLESLTVLKGVVAALRFHDDGTLAEAAGRVDQVDLQLAAELCYANGRIVHHGSDMLATLSGTGGWPPRGWMMMGDELSVCAVAEVACFVRNREASFNEVFRCLTDVSRT
;
A
#
# COMPACT_ATOMS: atom_id res chain seq x y z
N MET A 1 16.08 -0.48 -11.64
CA MET A 1 15.49 -0.51 -10.29
C MET A 1 13.99 -0.35 -10.49
N PRO A 2 13.14 -1.17 -9.85
CA PRO A 2 11.70 -0.99 -9.97
C PRO A 2 11.33 0.37 -9.35
N ASP A 3 10.83 1.27 -10.17
CA ASP A 3 10.36 2.60 -9.79
C ASP A 3 8.83 2.58 -9.58
N LEU A 4 8.27 3.68 -9.11
CA LEU A 4 6.83 3.79 -8.86
C LEU A 4 6.00 3.57 -10.15
N GLU A 5 6.56 3.90 -11.32
CA GLU A 5 5.96 3.67 -12.63
C GLU A 5 5.78 2.17 -12.96
N SER A 6 6.60 1.29 -12.38
CA SER A 6 6.44 -0.15 -12.54
C SER A 6 5.10 -0.67 -11.97
N LEU A 7 4.46 0.07 -11.06
CA LEU A 7 3.11 -0.24 -10.57
C LEU A 7 2.03 0.24 -11.55
N THR A 8 2.24 1.35 -12.24
CA THR A 8 1.21 1.97 -13.11
C THR A 8 0.95 1.18 -14.38
N VAL A 9 1.93 0.37 -14.81
CA VAL A 9 1.80 -0.54 -15.96
C VAL A 9 0.96 -1.79 -15.65
N LEU A 10 0.70 -2.09 -14.37
CA LEU A 10 -0.14 -3.23 -13.99
C LEU A 10 -1.61 -2.92 -14.29
N LYS A 11 -2.29 -3.88 -14.94
CA LYS A 11 -3.71 -3.75 -15.26
C LYS A 11 -4.52 -3.49 -13.99
N GLY A 12 -5.41 -2.50 -14.06
CA GLY A 12 -6.28 -2.14 -12.95
C GLY A 12 -5.67 -1.21 -11.91
N VAL A 13 -4.35 -0.94 -11.94
CA VAL A 13 -3.76 0.11 -11.09
C VAL A 13 -4.22 1.48 -11.60
N VAL A 14 -4.75 2.29 -10.69
CA VAL A 14 -5.25 3.65 -10.95
C VAL A 14 -4.16 4.66 -10.64
N ALA A 15 -3.61 4.58 -9.43
CA ALA A 15 -2.55 5.44 -8.95
C ALA A 15 -1.64 4.65 -8.00
N ALA A 16 -0.39 5.05 -7.93
CA ALA A 16 0.58 4.58 -6.96
C ALA A 16 1.21 5.80 -6.26
N LEU A 17 1.56 5.63 -4.99
CA LEU A 17 2.20 6.67 -4.20
C LEU A 17 3.29 6.10 -3.30
N ARG A 18 4.27 6.94 -3.02
CA ARG A 18 5.26 6.77 -1.96
C ARG A 18 5.07 7.90 -0.96
N PHE A 19 5.19 7.58 0.32
CA PHE A 19 5.07 8.54 1.41
C PHE A 19 6.26 8.46 2.36
N HIS A 20 6.41 9.45 3.21
CA HIS A 20 7.41 9.47 4.27
C HIS A 20 6.87 8.87 5.57
N ASP A 21 7.73 8.64 6.55
CA ASP A 21 7.40 8.06 7.86
C ASP A 21 6.60 9.01 8.78
N ASP A 22 6.24 10.19 8.28
CA ASP A 22 5.32 11.14 8.88
C ASP A 22 3.97 11.25 8.12
N GLY A 23 3.81 10.49 7.04
CA GLY A 23 2.61 10.50 6.20
C GLY A 23 2.57 11.59 5.13
N THR A 24 3.63 12.37 4.95
CA THR A 24 3.74 13.32 3.83
C THR A 24 4.00 12.60 2.51
N LEU A 25 3.40 13.10 1.42
CA LEU A 25 3.60 12.55 0.07
C LEU A 25 5.05 12.78 -0.42
N ALA A 26 5.71 11.71 -0.88
CA ALA A 26 7.05 11.76 -1.45
C ALA A 26 7.01 11.74 -2.99
N GLU A 27 6.24 10.82 -3.56
CA GLU A 27 6.16 10.58 -5.01
C GLU A 27 4.77 10.01 -5.36
N ALA A 28 4.27 10.29 -6.56
CA ALA A 28 3.05 9.69 -7.07
C ALA A 28 3.14 9.43 -8.58
N ALA A 29 2.46 8.38 -9.03
CA ALA A 29 2.39 7.98 -10.44
C ALA A 29 0.99 7.47 -10.81
N GLY A 30 0.62 7.56 -12.09
CA GLY A 30 -0.69 7.13 -12.61
C GLY A 30 -1.74 8.26 -12.69
N ARG A 31 -3.02 7.89 -12.68
CA ARG A 31 -4.16 8.83 -12.76
C ARG A 31 -4.45 9.45 -11.39
N VAL A 32 -3.59 10.39 -11.02
CA VAL A 32 -3.58 11.06 -9.72
C VAL A 32 -4.64 12.14 -9.55
N ASP A 33 -5.26 12.59 -10.64
CA ASP A 33 -6.31 13.62 -10.65
C ASP A 33 -7.60 13.19 -9.93
N GLN A 34 -7.76 11.89 -9.68
CA GLN A 34 -8.94 11.30 -9.04
C GLN A 34 -8.77 11.08 -7.53
N VAL A 35 -7.60 11.40 -6.98
CA VAL A 35 -7.23 11.12 -5.59
C VAL A 35 -6.60 12.35 -4.98
N ASP A 36 -7.06 12.75 -3.79
CA ASP A 36 -6.30 13.67 -2.95
C ASP A 36 -5.05 12.93 -2.46
N LEU A 37 -3.91 13.17 -3.11
CA LEU A 37 -2.69 12.40 -2.90
C LEU A 37 -2.10 12.59 -1.51
N GLN A 38 -2.22 13.78 -0.93
CA GLN A 38 -1.72 14.05 0.41
C GLN A 38 -2.60 13.34 1.45
N LEU A 39 -3.92 13.43 1.30
CA LEU A 39 -4.84 12.70 2.16
C LEU A 39 -4.69 11.17 2.00
N ALA A 40 -4.38 10.70 0.79
CA ALA A 40 -4.10 9.30 0.52
C ALA A 40 -2.80 8.82 1.20
N ALA A 41 -1.75 9.64 1.20
CA ALA A 41 -0.51 9.35 1.93
C ALA A 41 -0.77 9.27 3.45
N GLU A 42 -1.49 10.25 4.01
CA GLU A 42 -1.88 10.28 5.42
C GLU A 42 -2.72 9.05 5.81
N LEU A 43 -3.69 8.68 4.98
CA LEU A 43 -4.49 7.47 5.14
C LEU A 43 -3.60 6.23 5.18
N CYS A 44 -2.69 6.09 4.22
CA CYS A 44 -1.84 4.92 4.10
C CYS A 44 -0.89 4.79 5.29
N TYR A 45 -0.31 5.90 5.73
CA TYR A 45 0.51 5.99 6.92
C TYR A 45 -0.26 5.58 8.19
N ALA A 46 -1.43 6.18 8.42
CA ALA A 46 -2.26 5.90 9.59
C ALA A 46 -2.67 4.42 9.63
N ASN A 47 -3.09 3.86 8.49
CA ASN A 47 -3.53 2.47 8.43
C ASN A 47 -2.37 1.49 8.61
N GLY A 48 -1.19 1.79 8.07
CA GLY A 48 0.04 1.02 8.34
C GLY A 48 0.34 0.94 9.83
N ARG A 49 0.23 2.06 10.56
CA ARG A 49 0.41 2.09 12.02
C ARG A 49 -0.62 1.25 12.78
N ILE A 50 -1.89 1.27 12.36
CA ILE A 50 -2.94 0.44 12.96
C ILE A 50 -2.60 -1.05 12.78
N VAL A 51 -2.14 -1.44 11.60
CA VAL A 51 -1.77 -2.83 11.30
C VAL A 51 -0.55 -3.26 12.13
N HIS A 52 0.46 -2.40 12.30
CA HIS A 52 1.59 -2.66 13.20
C HIS A 52 1.14 -2.87 14.65
N HIS A 53 0.27 -1.99 15.15
CA HIS A 53 -0.31 -2.16 16.48
C HIS A 53 -1.09 -3.48 16.62
N GLY A 54 -1.86 -3.85 15.58
CA GLY A 54 -2.57 -5.13 15.52
C GLY A 54 -1.64 -6.35 15.60
N SER A 55 -0.49 -6.29 14.93
CA SER A 55 0.56 -7.31 15.02
C SER A 55 1.13 -7.45 16.43
N ASP A 56 1.39 -6.33 17.12
CA ASP A 56 1.90 -6.36 18.50
C ASP A 56 0.88 -6.99 19.46
N MET A 57 -0.41 -6.67 19.27
CA MET A 57 -1.50 -7.31 20.02
C MET A 57 -1.57 -8.81 19.73
N LEU A 58 -1.42 -9.23 18.47
CA LEU A 58 -1.45 -10.64 18.07
C LEU A 58 -0.26 -11.42 18.64
N ALA A 59 0.93 -10.83 18.64
CA ALA A 59 2.12 -11.42 19.27
C ALA A 59 1.91 -11.63 20.78
N THR A 60 1.33 -10.63 21.44
CA THR A 60 0.97 -10.71 22.88
C THR A 60 -0.07 -11.81 23.13
N LEU A 61 -1.14 -11.85 22.33
CA LEU A 61 -2.24 -12.81 22.49
C LEU A 61 -1.80 -14.25 22.23
N SER A 62 -0.99 -14.48 21.20
CA SER A 62 -0.53 -15.82 20.81
C SER A 62 0.62 -16.34 21.67
N GLY A 63 1.36 -15.46 22.36
CA GLY A 63 2.63 -15.80 23.00
C GLY A 63 3.75 -16.15 22.02
N THR A 64 3.57 -15.87 20.72
CA THR A 64 4.52 -16.20 19.65
C THR A 64 4.91 -14.95 18.87
N GLY A 65 6.21 -14.82 18.56
CA GLY A 65 6.69 -13.81 17.62
C GLY A 65 6.37 -14.19 16.16
N GLY A 66 6.81 -13.35 15.22
CA GLY A 66 6.70 -13.66 13.78
C GLY A 66 5.49 -13.06 13.06
N TRP A 67 4.82 -12.09 13.67
CA TRP A 67 3.68 -11.38 13.07
C TRP A 67 3.97 -9.99 12.49
N PRO A 68 5.22 -9.51 12.26
CA PRO A 68 5.42 -8.16 11.76
C PRO A 68 4.73 -8.01 10.40
N PRO A 69 3.82 -7.03 10.24
CA PRO A 69 3.06 -6.92 9.03
C PRO A 69 3.98 -6.44 7.93
N ARG A 70 3.88 -7.10 6.77
CA ARG A 70 4.63 -6.69 5.57
C ARG A 70 3.86 -5.70 4.72
N GLY A 71 2.54 -5.64 4.90
CA GLY A 71 1.64 -4.83 4.11
C GLY A 71 0.20 -5.09 4.52
N TRP A 72 -0.72 -4.40 3.86
CA TRP A 72 -2.15 -4.52 4.13
C TRP A 72 -2.96 -4.20 2.88
N MET A 73 -4.24 -4.57 2.92
CA MET A 73 -5.21 -4.23 1.90
C MET A 73 -6.50 -3.74 2.55
N MET A 74 -7.08 -2.67 2.01
CA MET A 74 -8.43 -2.23 2.31
C MET A 74 -9.27 -2.45 1.06
N MET A 75 -10.24 -3.36 1.14
CA MET A 75 -11.11 -3.72 0.02
C MET A 75 -12.42 -2.93 0.09
N GLY A 76 -12.68 -2.11 -0.92
CA GLY A 76 -14.00 -1.56 -1.21
C GLY A 76 -14.74 -2.39 -2.25
N ASP A 77 -15.91 -1.93 -2.67
CA ASP A 77 -16.74 -2.63 -3.67
C ASP A 77 -16.09 -2.61 -5.06
N GLU A 78 -15.69 -1.42 -5.54
CA GLU A 78 -15.07 -1.26 -6.87
C GLU A 78 -13.55 -1.09 -6.82
N LEU A 79 -13.07 -0.36 -5.80
CA LEU A 79 -11.66 0.00 -5.63
C LEU A 79 -11.11 -0.61 -4.33
N SER A 80 -9.82 -0.93 -4.35
CA SER A 80 -9.06 -1.31 -3.16
C SER A 80 -7.79 -0.49 -3.04
N VAL A 81 -7.29 -0.37 -1.81
CA VAL A 81 -5.95 0.15 -1.51
C VAL A 81 -5.08 -1.03 -1.10
N CYS A 82 -3.91 -1.17 -1.72
CA CYS A 82 -2.89 -2.15 -1.36
C CYS A 82 -1.61 -1.41 -0.97
N ALA A 83 -0.99 -1.77 0.15
CA ALA A 83 0.22 -1.10 0.61
C ALA A 83 1.25 -2.10 1.16
N VAL A 84 2.53 -1.80 0.93
CA VAL A 84 3.70 -2.51 1.46
C VAL A 84 4.73 -1.45 1.84
N ALA A 85 5.15 -1.44 3.12
CA ALA A 85 5.97 -0.39 3.69
C ALA A 85 5.40 1.02 3.36
N GLU A 86 6.21 1.94 2.83
CA GLU A 86 5.83 3.31 2.49
C GLU A 86 5.34 3.48 1.05
N VAL A 87 4.95 2.38 0.39
CA VAL A 87 4.44 2.38 -0.99
C VAL A 87 3.03 1.82 -1.02
N ALA A 88 2.12 2.52 -1.70
CA ALA A 88 0.74 2.10 -1.86
C ALA A 88 0.25 2.25 -3.29
N CYS A 89 -0.77 1.48 -3.67
CA CYS A 89 -1.50 1.65 -4.90
C CYS A 89 -3.00 1.49 -4.72
N PHE A 90 -3.73 2.22 -5.56
CA PHE A 90 -5.17 2.19 -5.70
C PHE A 90 -5.51 1.36 -6.92
N VAL A 91 -6.40 0.37 -6.78
CA VAL A 91 -6.67 -0.60 -7.83
C VAL A 91 -8.15 -0.81 -8.07
N ARG A 92 -8.55 -1.01 -9.33
CA ARG A 92 -9.88 -1.50 -9.72
C ARG A 92 -9.96 -3.01 -9.52
N ASN A 93 -10.83 -3.44 -8.62
CA ASN A 93 -10.95 -4.83 -8.17
C ASN A 93 -11.23 -5.80 -9.32
N ARG A 94 -12.03 -5.37 -10.31
CA ARG A 94 -12.43 -6.20 -11.46
C ARG A 94 -11.33 -6.38 -12.50
N GLU A 95 -10.26 -5.58 -12.42
CA GLU A 95 -9.19 -5.54 -13.41
C GLU A 95 -7.85 -6.04 -12.85
N ALA A 96 -7.59 -5.78 -11.57
CA ALA A 96 -6.28 -6.01 -10.96
C ALA A 96 -6.08 -7.46 -10.49
N SER A 97 -4.85 -7.95 -10.68
CA SER A 97 -4.36 -9.15 -10.03
C SER A 97 -3.68 -8.77 -8.72
N PHE A 98 -4.32 -9.02 -7.58
CA PHE A 98 -3.76 -8.68 -6.26
C PHE A 98 -2.39 -9.36 -6.02
N ASN A 99 -2.20 -10.58 -6.52
CA ASN A 99 -0.92 -11.28 -6.40
C ASN A 99 0.20 -10.58 -7.16
N GLU A 100 -0.08 -10.04 -8.34
CA GLU A 100 0.92 -9.28 -9.12
C GLU A 100 1.18 -7.91 -8.48
N VAL A 101 0.12 -7.26 -8.00
CA VAL A 101 0.21 -5.99 -7.27
C VAL A 101 1.11 -6.12 -6.04
N PHE A 102 0.86 -7.09 -5.15
CA PHE A 102 1.67 -7.27 -3.94
C PHE A 102 3.12 -7.67 -4.23
N ARG A 103 3.35 -8.43 -5.31
CA ARG A 103 4.71 -8.76 -5.76
C ARG A 103 5.45 -7.49 -6.18
N CYS A 104 4.84 -6.68 -7.05
CA CYS A 104 5.44 -5.44 -7.52
C CYS A 104 5.63 -4.42 -6.38
N LEU A 105 4.65 -4.25 -5.50
CA LEU A 105 4.77 -3.41 -4.30
C LEU A 105 5.97 -3.82 -3.43
N THR A 106 6.16 -5.12 -3.22
CA THR A 106 7.31 -5.66 -2.45
C THR A 106 8.65 -5.36 -3.11
N ASP A 107 8.70 -5.37 -4.43
CA ASP A 107 9.93 -5.08 -5.18
C ASP A 107 10.25 -3.58 -5.14
N VAL A 108 9.23 -2.71 -5.34
CA VAL A 108 9.36 -1.24 -5.31
C VAL A 108 9.63 -0.69 -3.91
N SER A 109 9.10 -1.33 -2.85
CA SER A 109 9.31 -0.87 -1.46
C SER A 109 10.75 -1.05 -0.96
N ARG A 110 11.58 -1.83 -1.67
CA ARG A 110 12.98 -2.10 -1.29
C ARG A 110 13.98 -1.10 -1.87
N THR A 111 13.48 -0.14 -2.63
CA THR A 111 14.20 0.93 -3.30
C THR A 111 13.80 2.28 -2.74
#